data_AF-A0A8J6PSV0-F1
#
_entry.id   AF-A0A8J6PSV0-F1
#
_cell.length_a   1.000
_cell.length_b   1.000
_cell.length_c   1.000
_cell.angle_alpha   90.00
_cell.angle_beta   90.00
_cell.angle_gamma   90.00
#
_symmetry.space_group_name_H-M   'P 1'
#
loop_
_entity.id
_entity.type
_entity.pdbx_description
1 polymer ?
#
loop_
_entity_poly.entity_id
_entity_poly.type
_entity_poly.pdbx_seq_one_letter_code
_entity_poly.pdbx_strand_id
1 'polypeptide(L)'
;MLAVTSGLELDVTLRAIVHAAIDLVDARYGALGVRGEGHHLVEFVYEGIDEQSRARIGPLPEGRGVLGALMDDPRPIRIEKLSEHPSSVGFPPHHPAMTTFLGVPVRVRD
;
A
#
# COMPACT_ATOMS: atom_id res chain seq x y z
N MET A 1 22.11 3.44 19.35
CA MET A 1 22.25 2.16 18.59
C MET A 1 20.94 1.38 18.54
N LEU A 2 20.12 1.34 19.60
CA LEU A 2 18.80 0.68 19.63
C LEU A 2 17.76 1.17 18.59
N ALA A 3 17.74 2.45 18.26
CA ALA A 3 16.73 3.01 17.33
C ALA A 3 16.93 2.53 15.88
N VAL A 4 18.19 2.30 15.48
CA VAL A 4 18.51 1.81 14.13
C VAL A 4 18.15 0.32 14.01
N THR A 5 18.42 -0.47 15.04
CA THR A 5 18.04 -1.89 15.05
C THR A 5 16.52 -2.06 15.06
N SER A 6 15.78 -1.29 15.85
CA SER A 6 14.31 -1.37 15.87
C SER A 6 13.66 -1.00 14.53
N GLY A 7 14.25 -0.05 13.79
CA GLY A 7 13.75 0.33 12.46
C GLY A 7 14.00 -0.75 11.39
N LEU A 8 15.17 -1.40 11.43
CA LEU A 8 15.49 -2.53 10.55
C LEU A 8 14.55 -3.72 10.79
N GLU A 9 14.25 -4.03 12.05
CA GLU A 9 13.30 -5.09 12.40
C GLU A 9 11.88 -4.78 11.91
N LEU A 10 11.46 -3.51 11.93
CA LEU A 10 10.16 -3.08 11.41
C LEU A 10 10.06 -3.27 9.89
N ASP A 11 11.02 -2.76 9.10
CA ASP A 11 11.01 -2.89 7.64
C ASP A 11 10.96 -4.37 7.21
N VAL A 12 11.76 -5.23 7.86
CA VAL A 12 11.75 -6.69 7.61
C VAL A 12 10.38 -7.29 7.92
N THR A 13 9.79 -6.92 9.06
CA THR A 13 8.46 -7.41 9.47
C THR A 13 7.38 -6.98 8.48
N LEU A 14 7.35 -5.71 8.08
CA LEU A 14 6.34 -5.19 7.17
C LEU A 14 6.45 -5.82 5.78
N ARG A 15 7.68 -6.03 5.27
CA ARG A 15 7.90 -6.77 4.02
C ARG A 15 7.41 -8.20 4.10
N ALA A 16 7.67 -8.90 5.21
CA ALA A 16 7.20 -10.26 5.41
C ALA A 16 5.66 -10.34 5.41
N ILE A 17 4.98 -9.34 5.99
CA ILE A 17 3.52 -9.24 5.95
C ILE A 17 3.02 -9.06 4.51
N VAL A 18 3.62 -8.14 3.74
CA VAL A 18 3.24 -7.91 2.34
C VAL A 18 3.43 -9.17 1.51
N HIS A 19 4.58 -9.82 1.62
CA HIS A 19 4.90 -11.04 0.90
C HIS A 19 3.89 -12.16 1.21
N ALA A 20 3.65 -12.42 2.50
CA ALA A 20 2.66 -13.42 2.92
C ALA A 20 1.25 -13.10 2.43
N ALA A 21 0.84 -11.83 2.45
CA ALA A 21 -0.48 -11.42 1.96
C ALA A 21 -0.63 -11.64 0.45
N ILE A 22 0.40 -11.31 -0.34
CA ILE A 22 0.46 -11.54 -1.78
C ILE A 22 0.31 -13.04 -2.07
N ASP A 23 1.11 -13.88 -1.41
CA ASP A 23 1.11 -15.32 -1.61
C ASP A 23 -0.23 -15.97 -1.22
N LEU A 24 -0.82 -15.55 -0.08
CA LEU A 24 -2.07 -16.13 0.42
C LEU A 24 -3.28 -15.83 -0.46
N VAL A 25 -3.28 -14.69 -1.17
CA VAL A 25 -4.41 -14.25 -2.00
C VAL A 25 -4.11 -14.32 -3.51
N ASP A 26 -2.95 -14.85 -3.88
CA ASP A 26 -2.46 -14.95 -5.27
C ASP A 26 -2.52 -13.60 -6.01
N ALA A 27 -2.03 -12.53 -5.35
CA ALA A 27 -1.98 -11.21 -5.94
C ALA A 27 -0.68 -11.00 -6.74
N ARG A 28 -0.74 -10.18 -7.79
CA ARG A 28 0.46 -9.78 -8.54
C ARG A 28 1.26 -8.66 -7.85
N TYR A 29 0.59 -7.83 -7.06
CA TYR A 29 1.15 -6.66 -6.42
C TYR A 29 0.58 -6.55 -5.01
N GLY A 30 1.39 -6.06 -4.08
CA GLY A 30 0.96 -5.77 -2.72
C GLY A 30 1.74 -4.61 -2.14
N ALA A 31 1.13 -3.93 -1.18
CA ALA A 31 1.74 -2.83 -0.47
C ALA A 31 1.17 -2.69 0.93
N LEU A 32 1.98 -2.18 1.85
CA LEU A 32 1.58 -1.81 3.20
C LEU A 32 2.12 -0.41 3.49
N GLY A 33 1.20 0.49 3.80
CA GLY A 33 1.50 1.86 4.22
C GLY A 33 1.25 2.05 5.70
N VAL A 34 2.21 2.62 6.42
CA VAL A 34 2.06 3.04 7.81
C VAL A 34 1.59 4.49 7.83
N ARG A 35 0.42 4.73 8.39
CA ARG A 35 -0.18 6.08 8.47
C ARG A 35 0.60 6.97 9.44
N GLY A 36 0.94 8.17 8.99
CA GLY A 36 1.45 9.27 9.81
C GLY A 36 0.35 10.24 10.23
N GLU A 37 0.71 11.50 10.42
CA GLU A 37 -0.28 12.56 10.66
C GLU A 37 -1.07 12.88 9.36
N GLY A 38 -2.38 13.08 9.50
CA GLY A 38 -3.27 13.38 8.39
C GLY A 38 -3.41 12.22 7.38
N HIS A 39 -3.07 12.51 6.12
CA HIS A 39 -3.09 11.56 4.98
C HIS A 39 -1.69 11.12 4.53
N HIS A 40 -0.65 11.48 5.29
CA HIS A 40 0.72 11.11 4.96
C HIS A 40 1.03 9.67 5.40
N LEU A 41 1.91 9.03 4.64
CA LEU A 41 2.50 7.73 5.00
C LEU A 41 3.91 7.97 5.52
N VAL A 42 4.21 7.46 6.72
CA VAL A 42 5.58 7.50 7.28
C VAL A 42 6.43 6.34 6.78
N GLU A 43 5.80 5.28 6.31
CA GLU A 43 6.47 4.11 5.72
C GLU A 43 5.57 3.51 4.63
N PHE A 44 6.18 2.98 3.57
CA PHE A 44 5.48 2.32 2.48
C PHE A 44 6.36 1.22 1.88
N VAL A 45 6.02 -0.02 2.20
CA VAL A 45 6.65 -1.22 1.63
C VAL A 45 5.73 -1.80 0.56
N TYR A 46 6.32 -2.35 -0.50
CA TYR A 46 5.58 -2.91 -1.63
C TYR A 46 6.39 -4.02 -2.31
N GLU A 47 5.68 -4.86 -3.07
CA GLU A 47 6.23 -5.98 -3.82
C GLU A 47 5.46 -6.16 -5.14
N GLY A 48 6.13 -6.75 -6.14
CA GLY A 48 5.59 -6.98 -7.48
C GLY A 48 5.94 -5.88 -8.50
N ILE A 49 6.55 -4.77 -8.08
CA ILE A 49 7.07 -3.71 -8.95
C ILE A 49 8.61 -3.73 -8.89
N ASP A 50 9.26 -3.91 -10.03
CA ASP A 50 10.73 -3.89 -10.12
C ASP A 50 11.31 -2.48 -9.90
N GLU A 51 12.58 -2.42 -9.51
CA GLU A 51 13.26 -1.16 -9.17
C GLU A 51 13.27 -0.14 -10.33
N GLN A 52 13.41 -0.60 -11.58
CA GLN A 52 13.43 0.30 -12.72
C GLN A 52 12.05 0.92 -12.96
N SER A 53 10.99 0.12 -12.85
CA SER A 53 9.61 0.59 -12.90
C SER A 53 9.32 1.54 -11.74
N ARG A 54 9.74 1.18 -10.52
CA ARG A 54 9.57 2.02 -9.34
C ARG A 54 10.20 3.39 -9.53
N ALA A 55 11.44 3.45 -9.99
CA ALA A 55 12.17 4.71 -10.19
C ALA A 55 11.44 5.66 -11.17
N ARG A 56 10.70 5.11 -12.15
CA ARG A 56 9.92 5.89 -13.13
C ARG A 56 8.59 6.43 -12.60
N ILE A 57 7.98 5.77 -11.61
CA ILE A 57 6.67 6.16 -11.06
C ILE A 57 6.74 7.50 -10.33
N GLY A 58 7.88 7.81 -9.71
CA GLY A 58 8.09 9.06 -8.98
C GLY A 58 7.74 8.97 -7.49
N PRO A 59 7.05 9.98 -6.90
CA PRO A 59 6.77 10.04 -5.46
C PRO A 59 5.96 8.85 -4.93
N LEU A 60 6.03 8.62 -3.62
CA LEU A 60 5.15 7.69 -2.92
C LEU A 60 3.70 8.17 -2.94
N PRO A 61 2.72 7.26 -2.79
CA PRO A 61 1.31 7.65 -2.74
C PRO A 61 1.02 8.57 -1.54
N GLU A 62 0.32 9.66 -1.80
CA GLU A 62 -0.08 10.66 -0.80
C GLU A 62 -1.44 10.34 -0.14
N GLY A 63 -1.85 9.06 -0.14
CA GLY A 63 -3.13 8.66 0.42
C GLY A 63 -4.34 9.30 -0.28
N ARG A 64 -4.25 9.49 -1.62
CA ARG A 64 -5.38 9.97 -2.44
C ARG A 64 -6.19 8.81 -3.02
N GLY A 65 -7.38 9.12 -3.48
CA GLY A 65 -8.27 8.18 -4.18
C GLY A 65 -8.70 7.00 -3.32
N VAL A 66 -8.61 5.76 -3.84
CA VAL A 66 -9.01 4.54 -3.10
C VAL A 66 -8.19 4.33 -1.83
N LEU A 67 -6.89 4.68 -1.85
CA LEU A 67 -6.07 4.63 -0.64
C LEU A 67 -6.56 5.66 0.41
N GLY A 68 -6.93 6.85 -0.04
CA GLY A 68 -7.52 7.87 0.83
C GLY A 68 -8.85 7.46 1.43
N ALA A 69 -9.72 6.85 0.62
CA ALA A 69 -10.99 6.31 1.11
C ALA A 69 -10.78 5.28 2.23
N LEU A 70 -9.76 4.41 2.11
CA LEU A 70 -9.40 3.44 3.15
C LEU A 70 -8.81 4.10 4.41
N MET A 71 -8.16 5.27 4.28
CA MET A 71 -7.68 6.04 5.43
C MET A 71 -8.82 6.77 6.16
N ASP A 72 -9.79 7.30 5.40
CA ASP A 72 -10.92 8.07 5.94
C ASP A 72 -11.97 7.18 6.59
N ASP A 73 -12.25 6.04 5.97
CA ASP A 73 -13.18 5.04 6.45
C ASP A 73 -12.47 3.69 6.50
N PRO A 74 -11.78 3.36 7.62
CA PRO A 74 -10.89 2.22 7.64
C PRO A 74 -11.69 0.96 7.91
N ARG A 75 -12.33 0.47 6.85
CA ARG A 75 -13.04 -0.80 6.77
C ARG A 75 -12.51 -1.60 5.58
N PRO A 76 -12.54 -2.94 5.63
CA PRO A 76 -12.14 -3.75 4.49
C PRO A 76 -12.92 -3.37 3.23
N ILE A 77 -12.24 -3.23 2.11
CA ILE A 77 -12.81 -2.91 0.80
C ILE A 77 -12.29 -3.88 -0.26
N ARG A 78 -13.20 -4.42 -1.06
CA ARG A 78 -12.89 -5.26 -2.22
C ARG A 78 -13.52 -4.63 -3.45
N ILE A 79 -12.71 -4.43 -4.49
CA ILE A 79 -13.11 -3.76 -5.72
C ILE A 79 -12.73 -4.67 -6.89
N GLU A 80 -13.69 -4.97 -7.77
CA GLU A 80 -13.44 -5.79 -8.96
C GLU A 80 -12.77 -4.98 -10.06
N LYS A 81 -13.14 -3.70 -10.20
CA LYS A 81 -12.59 -2.78 -11.20
C LYS A 81 -12.28 -1.42 -10.59
N LEU A 82 -11.02 -1.19 -10.29
CA LEU A 82 -10.51 -0.01 -9.59
C LEU A 82 -10.84 1.29 -10.32
N SER A 83 -10.84 1.28 -11.66
CA SER A 83 -11.18 2.45 -12.46
C SER A 83 -12.64 2.89 -12.37
N GLU A 84 -13.54 2.01 -11.90
CA GLU A 84 -14.97 2.31 -11.75
C GLU A 84 -15.33 2.74 -10.32
N HIS A 85 -14.41 2.62 -9.37
CA HIS A 85 -14.66 3.05 -8.00
C HIS A 85 -14.83 4.59 -7.93
N PRO A 86 -15.83 5.15 -7.22
CA PRO A 86 -16.06 6.59 -7.18
C PRO A 86 -14.87 7.42 -6.68
N SER A 87 -14.07 6.85 -5.77
CA SER A 87 -12.84 7.48 -5.27
C SER A 87 -11.62 7.23 -6.17
N SER A 88 -11.77 6.63 -7.36
CA SER A 88 -10.64 6.37 -8.24
C SER A 88 -10.09 7.68 -8.81
N VAL A 89 -8.77 7.86 -8.70
CA VAL A 89 -8.05 9.02 -9.27
C VAL A 89 -7.10 8.60 -10.40
N GLY A 90 -7.20 7.34 -10.84
CA GLY A 90 -6.27 6.73 -11.77
C GLY A 90 -4.90 6.44 -11.15
N PHE A 91 -3.91 6.23 -12.02
CA PHE A 91 -2.53 5.99 -11.63
C PHE A 91 -1.60 7.07 -12.19
N PRO A 92 -0.49 7.40 -11.50
CA PRO A 92 0.52 8.28 -12.05
C PRO A 92 1.21 7.66 -13.28
N PRO A 93 1.93 8.48 -14.08
CA PRO A 93 2.71 7.97 -15.21
C PRO A 93 3.61 6.80 -14.82
N HIS A 94 3.76 5.83 -15.73
CA HIS A 94 4.60 4.63 -15.57
C HIS A 94 4.16 3.62 -14.50
N HIS A 95 3.11 3.90 -13.74
CA HIS A 95 2.57 2.94 -12.80
C HIS A 95 1.88 1.78 -13.53
N PRO A 96 2.09 0.53 -13.11
CA PRO A 96 1.39 -0.61 -13.68
C PRO A 96 -0.13 -0.44 -13.60
N ALA A 97 -0.83 -0.82 -14.66
CA ALA A 97 -2.28 -0.88 -14.62
C ALA A 97 -2.71 -2.01 -13.67
N MET A 98 -3.58 -1.69 -12.72
CA MET A 98 -4.19 -2.67 -11.81
C MET A 98 -5.72 -2.61 -11.98
N THR A 99 -6.37 -3.76 -11.84
CA THR A 99 -7.82 -3.90 -12.08
C THR A 99 -8.56 -4.20 -10.78
N THR A 100 -8.28 -5.33 -10.15
CA THR A 100 -8.87 -5.71 -8.87
C THR A 100 -8.10 -5.12 -7.69
N PHE A 101 -8.77 -4.88 -6.57
CA PHE A 101 -8.15 -4.38 -5.34
C PHE A 101 -8.80 -4.99 -4.10
N LEU A 102 -7.96 -5.32 -3.11
CA LEU A 102 -8.35 -5.70 -1.77
C LEU A 102 -7.56 -4.83 -0.79
N GLY A 103 -8.23 -4.00 -0.02
CA GLY A 103 -7.64 -3.16 1.01
C GLY A 103 -8.21 -3.52 2.38
N VAL A 104 -7.34 -3.73 3.36
CA VAL A 104 -7.75 -4.07 4.74
C VAL A 104 -6.99 -3.16 5.71
N PRO A 105 -7.67 -2.48 6.64
CA PRO A 105 -6.99 -1.69 7.66
C PRO A 105 -6.30 -2.62 8.67
N VAL A 106 -5.03 -2.36 8.96
CA VAL A 106 -4.30 -3.02 10.05
C VAL A 106 -4.34 -2.11 11.27
N ARG A 107 -4.94 -2.58 12.36
CA ARG A 107 -5.14 -1.81 13.61
C ARG A 107 -4.68 -2.62 14.81
N VAL A 108 -4.28 -1.93 15.87
CA VAL A 108 -3.88 -2.57 17.13
C VAL A 108 -4.94 -2.24 18.18
N ARG A 109 -5.76 -3.23 18.55
CA ARG A 109 -6.92 -3.09 19.44
C ARG A 109 -8.01 -2.17 18.86
N ASP A 110 -9.21 -2.28 19.42
CA ASP A 110 -10.36 -1.41 19.09
C ASP A 110 -10.37 -0.16 19.97
#